data_AF-A0A661ZUR1-F1
#
_entry.id   AF-A0A661ZUR1-F1
#
_cell.length_a   1.000
_cell.length_b   1.000
_cell.length_c   1.000
_cell.angle_alpha   90.00
_cell.angle_beta   90.00
_cell.angle_gamma   90.00
#
_symmetry.space_group_name_H-M   'P 1'
#
loop_
_entity.id
_entity.type
_entity.pdbx_description
1 polymer ?
#
loop_
_entity_poly.entity_id
_entity_poly.type
_entity_poly.pdbx_seq_one_letter_code
_entity_poly.pdbx_strand_id
1 'polypeptide(L)' 'MRNMKTKIVIIIVLAVLLIIFVLQNTEIVIVNFWFWDLSLPRALLLFVTFAIGLIIGLIVPSTQKSSPTNKEQIEE' A
#
# COMPACT_ATOMS: atom_id res chain seq x y z
N MET A 1 -19.74 -3.84 -22.34
CA MET A 1 -20.69 -4.28 -21.31
C MET A 1 -19.96 -5.23 -20.37
N ARG A 2 -19.59 -4.82 -19.15
CA ARG A 2 -18.79 -5.65 -18.22
C ARG A 2 -19.72 -6.65 -17.51
N ASN A 3 -19.73 -7.88 -18.01
CA ASN A 3 -20.60 -8.95 -17.55
C ASN A 3 -20.33 -9.27 -16.07
N MET A 4 -21.36 -9.37 -15.24
CA MET A 4 -21.24 -9.64 -13.79
C MET A 4 -20.42 -10.92 -13.50
N LYS A 5 -20.50 -11.91 -14.41
CA LYS A 5 -19.70 -13.14 -14.37
C LYS A 5 -18.19 -12.85 -14.36
N THR A 6 -17.74 -11.89 -15.17
CA THR A 6 -16.31 -11.51 -15.24
C THR A 6 -15.85 -10.87 -13.94
N LYS A 7 -16.68 -10.04 -13.29
CA LYS A 7 -16.35 -9.47 -11.97
C LYS A 7 -16.19 -10.56 -10.91
N ILE A 8 -17.10 -11.52 -10.87
CA ILE A 8 -17.07 -12.65 -9.92
C ILE A 8 -15.82 -13.51 -10.14
N VAL A 9 -15.50 -13.83 -11.40
CA VAL A 9 -14.27 -14.57 -11.73
C VAL A 9 -13.03 -13.81 -11.27
N ILE A 10 -12.94 -12.50 -11.52
CA ILE A 10 -11.81 -11.67 -11.06
C ILE A 10 -11.71 -11.69 -9.53
N ILE A 11 -12.82 -11.54 -8.81
CA ILE A 11 -12.83 -11.56 -7.34
C ILE A 11 -12.37 -12.92 -6.80
N ILE A 12 -12.86 -14.02 -7.38
CA ILE A 12 -12.44 -15.38 -6.98
C ILE A 12 -10.95 -15.57 -7.23
N VAL A 13 -10.45 -15.18 -8.40
CA VAL A 13 -9.02 -15.27 -8.75
C VAL A 13 -8.20 -14.46 -7.75
N LEU A 14 -8.58 -13.20 -7.46
CA LEU A 14 -7.89 -12.37 -6.48
C LEU A 14 -7.92 -12.97 -5.08
N ALA A 15 -9.04 -13.56 -4.66
CA ALA A 15 -9.17 -14.22 -3.36
C ALA A 15 -8.25 -15.45 -3.26
N VAL A 16 -8.19 -16.28 -4.30
CA VAL A 16 -7.28 -17.45 -4.36
C VAL A 16 -5.82 -16.98 -4.31
N LEU A 17 -5.46 -15.96 -5.09
CA LEU A 17 -4.10 -15.39 -5.07
C LEU A 17 -3.75 -14.83 -3.69
N LEU A 18 -4.69 -14.16 -3.01
CA LEU A 18 -4.50 -13.64 -1.67
C LEU A 18 -4.23 -14.77 -0.67
N ILE A 19 -5.01 -15.85 -0.73
CA ILE A 19 -4.82 -17.03 0.13
C ILE A 19 -3.44 -17.65 -0.11
N ILE A 20 -3.05 -17.85 -1.38
CA ILE A 20 -1.73 -18.39 -1.74
C ILE A 20 -0.62 -17.49 -1.20
N PHE A 21 -0.75 -16.17 -1.37
CA PHE A 21 0.20 -15.20 -0.84
C PHE A 21 0.33 -15.33 0.69
N VAL A 22 -0.76 -15.42 1.43
CA VAL A 22 -0.74 -15.59 2.89
C VAL A 22 -0.03 -16.90 3.27
N LEU A 23 -0.41 -18.02 2.64
CA LEU A 23 0.17 -19.33 2.94
C LEU A 23 1.68 -19.39 2.64
N GLN A 24 2.12 -18.80 1.52
CA GLN A 24 3.56 -18.72 1.18
C GLN A 24 4.34 -17.82 2.15
N ASN A 25 3.68 -16.84 2.75
CA ASN A 25 4.29 -15.86 3.66
C ASN A 25 3.98 -16.13 5.15
N THR A 26 3.61 -17.37 5.50
CA THR A 26 3.35 -17.80 6.88
C THR A 26 4.63 -18.05 7.68
N GLU A 27 5.78 -18.14 7.02
CA GLU A 27 7.08 -18.30 7.69
C GLU A 27 7.33 -17.14 8.67
N ILE A 28 7.77 -17.50 9.87
CA ILE A 28 8.09 -16.55 10.94
C ILE A 28 9.49 -16.01 10.66
N VAL A 29 9.62 -14.69 10.61
CA VAL A 29 10.90 -13.99 10.49
C VAL A 29 11.18 -13.25 11.79
N ILE A 30 12.44 -13.36 12.23
CA ILE A 30 12.95 -12.65 13.40
C ILE A 30 13.61 -11.38 12.91
N VAL A 31 13.11 -10.24 13.38
CA VAL A 31 13.70 -8.92 13.12
C VAL A 31 14.37 -8.44 14.41
N ASN A 32 15.69 -8.28 14.37
CA ASN A 32 16.47 -7.80 15.50
C ASN A 32 16.58 -6.26 15.40
N PHE A 33 16.06 -5.56 16.39
CA PHE A 33 16.05 -4.11 16.53
C PHE A 33 16.83 -3.69 17.76
N TRP A 34 18.09 -3.27 17.59
CA TRP A 34 19.01 -2.83 18.66
C TRP A 34 19.10 -3.78 19.86
N PHE A 35 18.10 -3.79 20.75
CA PHE A 35 18.01 -4.64 21.94
C PHE A 35 16.78 -5.57 21.95
N TRP A 36 15.95 -5.57 20.90
CA TRP A 36 14.69 -6.32 20.82
C TRP A 36 14.67 -7.29 19.64
N ASP A 37 14.14 -8.48 19.88
CA ASP A 37 13.93 -9.48 18.83
C ASP A 37 12.43 -9.67 18.61
N LEU A 38 11.97 -9.30 17.43
CA LEU A 38 10.56 -9.35 17.07
C LEU A 38 10.31 -10.50 16.10
N SER A 39 9.60 -11.53 16.57
CA SER A 39 9.24 -12.71 15.78
C SER A 39 7.82 -12.57 15.24
N LEU A 40 7.68 -12.45 13.92
CA LEU A 40 6.36 -12.33 13.31
C LEU A 40 6.32 -12.89 11.88
N PRO A 41 5.12 -13.28 11.38
CA PRO A 41 4.99 -13.79 10.02
C PRO A 41 5.43 -12.76 8.97
N ARG A 42 6.11 -13.18 7.90
CA ARG A 42 6.57 -12.30 6.81
C ARG A 42 5.47 -11.39 6.26
N ALA A 43 4.27 -11.94 6.05
CA ALA A 43 3.14 -11.16 5.55
C ALA A 43 2.78 -9.99 6.48
N LEU A 44 2.80 -10.24 7.79
CA LEU A 44 2.50 -9.22 8.80
C LEU A 44 3.59 -8.15 8.84
N LEU A 45 4.86 -8.55 8.71
CA LEU A 45 5.99 -7.61 8.62
C LEU A 45 5.77 -6.62 7.48
N LEU A 46 5.55 -7.14 6.27
CA LEU A 46 5.35 -6.33 5.06
C LEU A 46 4.16 -5.38 5.21
N PHE A 47 3.05 -5.87 5.77
CA PHE A 47 1.85 -5.06 5.99
C PHE A 47 2.12 -3.90 6.96
N VAL A 48 2.77 -4.17 8.09
CA VAL A 48 3.11 -3.14 9.09
C VAL A 48 4.10 -2.14 8.51
N THR A 49 5.15 -2.59 7.82
CA THR A 49 6.12 -1.70 7.17
C THR A 49 5.44 -0.80 6.14
N PHE A 50 4.55 -1.34 5.32
CA PHE A 50 3.78 -0.56 4.36
C PHE A 50 2.87 0.46 5.05
N ALA A 51 2.13 0.05 6.10
CA ALA A 51 1.25 0.93 6.84
C ALA A 51 2.01 2.10 7.48
N ILE A 52 3.18 1.84 8.08
CA ILE A 52 4.05 2.89 8.63
C ILE A 52 4.50 3.86 7.54
N GLY A 53 4.98 3.34 6.40
CA GLY A 53 5.39 4.15 5.27
C GLY A 53 4.25 5.02 4.71
N LEU A 54 3.04 4.47 4.64
CA LEU A 54 1.84 5.19 4.19
C LEU A 54 1.47 6.31 5.17
N ILE A 55 1.45 6.02 6.48
CA ILE A 55 1.20 7.04 7.51
C ILE A 55 2.24 8.17 7.42
N ILE A 56 3.53 7.84 7.31
CA ILE A 56 4.60 8.84 7.12
C ILE A 56 4.33 9.66 5.86
N GLY A 57 4.02 9.01 4.74
CA GLY A 57 3.73 9.69 3.47
C GLY A 57 2.52 10.61 3.52
N LEU A 58 1.51 10.30 4.32
CA LEU A 58 0.35 11.18 4.54
C LEU A 58 0.66 12.38 5.43
N ILE A 59 1.56 12.21 6.41
CA ILE A 59 1.94 13.26 7.35
C ILE A 59 2.94 14.24 6.71
N VAL A 60 3.85 13.74 5.86
CA VAL A 60 4.86 14.57 5.20
C VAL A 60 4.17 15.45 4.15
N PRO A 61 4.17 16.78 4.31
CA PRO A 61 3.51 17.68 3.36
C PRO A 61 4.20 17.58 2.00
N SER A 62 3.41 17.28 0.97
CA SER A 62 3.87 17.27 -0.41
C SER A 62 4.25 18.69 -0.81
N THR A 63 5.55 18.94 -1.05
CA THR A 63 6.08 20.23 -1.54
C THR A 63 5.79 20.44 -3.03
N GLN A 64 4.64 19.97 -3.50
CA GLN A 64 4.22 20.14 -4.88
C GLN A 64 3.83 21.61 -5.08
N LYS A 65 4.82 22.41 -5.46
CA LYS A 65 4.68 23.80 -5.86
C LYS A 65 3.64 23.85 -6.98
N SER A 66 2.41 24.22 -6.65
CA SER A 66 1.39 24.59 -7.63
C SER A 66 1.94 25.80 -8.38
N SER A 67 2.29 25.61 -9.65
CA SER A 67 2.69 26.70 -10.52
C SER A 67 1.56 27.75 -10.52
N PRO A 68 1.84 29.03 -10.24
CA PRO A 68 0.83 30.07 -10.34
C PRO A 68 0.48 30.25 -11.83
N THR A 69 -0.72 29.83 -12.21
CA THR A 69 -1.31 30.21 -13.51
C THR A 69 -1.54 31.72 -13.46
N ASN A 70 -0.75 32.44 -14.24
CA ASN A 70 -0.77 33.88 -14.35
C ASN A 70 -2.17 34.38 -14.73
N LYS A 71 -2.74 35.30 -13.94
CA LYS A 71 -4.05 35.92 -14.14
C LYS A 71 -3.96 37.30 -14.84
N GLU A 72 -2.81 37.71 -15.35
CA GLU A 72 -2.59 39.03 -15.98
C GLU A 72 -3.10 39.18 -17.43
N GLN A 73 -4.24 38.58 -17.81
CA GLN A 73 -4.79 38.74 -19.18
C GLN A 73 -6.27 39.15 -19.24
N ILE A 74 -6.87 39.60 -18.15
CA ILE A 74 -8.26 40.04 -18.13
C ILE A 74 -8.36 41.38 -17.39
N GLU A 75 -7.72 42.41 -17.92
CA GLU A 75 -8.03 43.83 -17.64
C GLU A 75 -7.20 44.69 -18.61
N GLU A 76 -7.55 44.62 -19.91
CA GLU A 76 -7.31 45.71 -20.88
C GLU A 76 -8.66 46.14 -21.45
#